data_AF-A0A1Y4IH78-F1
#
_entry.id   AF-A0A1Y4IH78-F1
#
_cell.length_a   1.000
_cell.length_b   1.000
_cell.length_c   1.000
_cell.angle_alpha   90.00
_cell.angle_beta   90.00
_cell.angle_gamma   90.00
#
_symmetry.space_group_name_H-M   'P 1'
#
loop_
_entity.id
_entity.type
_entity.pdbx_description
1 polymer ?
#
loop_
_entity_poly.entity_id
_entity_poly.type
_entity_poly.pdbx_seq_one_letter_code
_entity_poly.pdbx_strand_id
1 'polypeptide(L)' 'MRTMQNIADLLSNMKFRRKIFGGVDEADVWRQIENLQRTYQLVYDEQAAYYQALIDERGQALARVKDRKGGGDAHG' A
#
# COMPACT_ATOMS: atom_id res chain seq x y z
N MET A 1 5.35 -4.16 8.05
CA MET A 1 5.24 -3.14 7.00
C MET A 1 5.94 -3.60 5.76
N ARG A 2 5.16 -4.02 4.78
CA ARG A 2 5.66 -4.23 3.42
C ARG A 2 5.84 -2.85 2.79
N THR A 3 6.93 -2.68 2.07
CA THR A 3 7.36 -1.40 1.49
C THR A 3 7.72 -1.60 0.03
N MET A 4 7.92 -0.50 -0.70
CA MET A 4 8.44 -0.53 -2.08
C MET A 4 9.73 -1.33 -2.23
N GLN A 5 10.53 -1.46 -1.18
CA GLN A 5 11.73 -2.30 -1.18
C GLN A 5 11.39 -3.79 -1.37
N ASN A 6 10.27 -4.26 -0.82
CA ASN A 6 9.83 -5.65 -0.98
C ASN A 6 9.48 -5.94 -2.45
N ILE A 7 8.93 -4.95 -3.16
CA ILE A 7 8.64 -5.04 -4.59
C ILE A 7 9.95 -5.04 -5.39
N ALA A 8 10.90 -4.16 -5.06
CA ALA A 8 12.21 -4.09 -5.71
C ALA A 8 13.00 -5.40 -5.55
N ASP A 9 12.97 -5.99 -4.35
CA ASP A 9 13.65 -7.26 -4.07
C ASP A 9 12.98 -8.43 -4.81
N LEU A 10 11.66 -8.40 -4.96
CA LEU A 10 10.90 -9.43 -5.68
C LEU A 10 11.13 -9.34 -7.20
N LEU A 11 11.24 -8.13 -7.75
CA LEU A 11 11.65 -7.89 -9.14
C LEU A 11 13.10 -8.30 -9.40
N SER A 12 14.02 -7.93 -8.50
CA SER A 12 15.45 -8.26 -8.60
C SER A 12 15.71 -9.77 -8.61
N ASN A 13 14.93 -10.52 -7.83
CA ASN A 13 15.06 -11.98 -7.73
C ASN A 13 14.17 -12.76 -8.70
N MET A 14 13.36 -12.07 -9.52
CA MET A 14 12.43 -12.69 -10.45
C MET A 14 13.19 -13.47 -11.53
N LYS A 15 12.87 -14.75 -11.71
CA LYS A 15 13.55 -15.63 -12.67
C LYS A 15 12.55 -16.49 -13.39
N PHE A 16 12.39 -16.25 -14.69
CA PHE A 16 11.49 -17.05 -15.52
C PHE A 16 12.08 -18.43 -15.82
N ARG A 17 11.24 -19.46 -15.67
CA ARG A 17 11.59 -20.82 -16.07
C ARG A 17 11.79 -20.88 -17.58
N ARG A 18 12.94 -21.39 -18.02
CA ARG A 18 13.22 -21.62 -19.45
C ARG A 18 12.54 -22.91 -19.94
N LYS A 19 12.05 -22.89 -21.18
CA LYS A 19 11.61 -24.10 -21.90
C LYS A 19 12.81 -24.77 -22.60
N ILE A 20 12.68 -26.06 -22.88
CA ILE A 20 13.76 -26.92 -23.42
C ILE A 20 14.11 -26.52 -24.87
N PHE A 21 13.15 -25.98 -25.63
CA PHE A 21 13.36 -25.35 -26.93
C PHE A 21 12.64 -24.01 -26.96
N GLY A 22 13.36 -22.95 -27.34
CA GLY A 22 12.79 -21.63 -27.67
C GLY A 22 12.01 -20.95 -26.53
N GLY A 23 12.68 -20.10 -25.75
CA GLY A 23 12.02 -19.12 -24.88
C GLY A 23 11.75 -19.55 -23.44
N VAL A 24 10.78 -18.88 -22.82
CA VAL A 24 10.39 -19.04 -21.42
C VAL A 24 9.03 -19.71 -21.29
N ASP A 25 8.79 -20.34 -20.15
CA ASP A 25 7.50 -20.93 -19.82
C ASP A 25 6.49 -19.82 -19.50
N GLU A 26 5.60 -19.55 -20.47
CA GLU A 26 4.54 -18.54 -20.34
C GLU A 26 3.70 -18.71 -19.08
N ALA A 27 3.38 -19.95 -18.66
CA ALA A 27 2.60 -20.17 -17.46
C ALA A 27 3.37 -19.72 -16.20
N ASP A 28 4.69 -19.92 -16.19
CA ASP A 28 5.55 -19.45 -15.11
C ASP A 28 5.73 -17.93 -15.13
N VAL A 29 5.80 -17.31 -16.31
CA VAL A 29 5.83 -15.85 -16.48
C VAL A 29 4.55 -15.23 -15.90
N TRP A 30 3.38 -15.70 -16.32
CA TRP A 30 2.09 -15.21 -15.84
C TRP A 30 1.95 -15.35 -14.33
N ARG A 31 2.36 -16.49 -13.78
CA ARG A 31 2.37 -16.71 -12.33
C ARG A 31 3.28 -15.74 -11.58
N GLN A 32 4.45 -15.42 -12.14
CA GLN A 32 5.36 -14.43 -11.53
C GLN A 32 4.79 -13.01 -11.60
N ILE A 33 4.12 -12.65 -12.70
CA ILE A 33 3.43 -11.36 -12.84
C ILE A 33 2.27 -11.25 -11.84
N GLU A 34 1.45 -12.29 -11.69
CA GLU A 34 0.36 -12.29 -10.69
C GLU A 34 0.89 -12.13 -9.26
N ASN A 35 1.98 -12.84 -8.92
CA ASN A 35 2.61 -12.70 -7.60
C ASN A 35 3.16 -11.30 -7.35
N LEU A 36 3.74 -10.68 -8.38
CA LEU A 36 4.18 -9.28 -8.30
C LEU A 36 3.00 -8.34 -8.08
N GLN A 37 1.91 -8.51 -8.82
CA GLN A 37 0.71 -7.67 -8.72
C GLN A 37 0.06 -7.79 -7.33
N ARG A 38 -0.04 -9.00 -6.78
CA ARG A 38 -0.52 -9.22 -5.40
C ARG A 38 0.35 -8.52 -4.37
N THR A 39 1.67 -8.60 -4.53
CA THR A 39 2.61 -7.93 -3.61
C THR A 39 2.45 -6.41 -3.68
N TYR A 40 2.29 -5.87 -4.88
CA TYR A 40 1.98 -4.46 -5.10
C TYR A 40 0.70 -4.02 -4.38
N GLN A 41 -0.40 -4.76 -4.57
CA GLN A 41 -1.68 -4.47 -3.94
C GLN A 41 -1.56 -4.47 -2.42
N LEU A 42 -0.88 -5.46 -1.84
CA LEU A 42 -0.70 -5.56 -0.38
C LEU A 42 0.09 -4.40 0.20
N VAL A 43 1.14 -3.93 -0.49
CA VAL A 43 1.92 -2.75 -0.04
C VAL A 43 1.04 -1.50 -0.08
N TYR A 44 0.27 -1.32 -1.16
CA TYR A 44 -0.62 -0.16 -1.30
C TYR A 44 -1.76 -0.18 -0.29
N ASP A 45 -2.39 -1.33 -0.05
CA ASP A 45 -3.49 -1.45 0.90
C ASP A 45 -3.00 -1.18 2.34
N GLU A 46 -1.83 -1.69 2.71
CA GLU A 46 -1.22 -1.44 4.03
C GLU A 46 -0.87 0.05 4.20
N GLN A 47 -0.35 0.68 3.14
CA GLN A 47 -0.03 2.10 3.14
C GLN A 47 -1.30 2.98 3.18
N ALA A 48 -2.34 2.61 2.44
CA ALA A 48 -3.63 3.31 2.43
C ALA A 48 -4.32 3.23 3.80
N ALA A 49 -4.34 2.04 4.41
CA ALA A 49 -4.89 1.85 5.74
C ALA A 49 -4.16 2.70 6.79
N TYR A 50 -2.83 2.74 6.71
CA TYR A 50 -2.01 3.57 7.61
C TYR A 50 -2.32 5.06 7.45
N TYR A 51 -2.34 5.58 6.22
CA TYR A 51 -2.63 6.99 5.99
C TYR A 51 -4.07 7.36 6.34
N GLN A 52 -5.04 6.48 6.06
CA GLN A 52 -6.43 6.70 6.44
C GLN A 52 -6.57 6.84 7.96
N ALA A 53 -5.96 5.93 8.73
CA ALA A 53 -5.97 6.02 10.18
C ALA A 53 -5.36 7.34 10.69
N LEU A 54 -4.26 7.79 10.08
CA LEU A 54 -3.61 9.06 10.43
C LEU A 54 -4.49 10.28 10.08
N ILE A 55 -5.19 10.25 8.95
CA ILE A 55 -6.14 11.29 8.56
C ILE A 55 -7.32 11.34 9.53
N ASP A 56 -7.87 10.18 9.89
CA ASP A 56 -9.00 10.07 10.81
C ASP A 56 -8.65 10.60 12.21
N GLU A 57 -7.47 10.24 12.74
CA GLU A 57 -6.98 10.75 14.02
C GLU A 57 -6.85 12.27 14.02
N ARG A 58 -6.27 12.84 12.95
CA ARG A 58 -6.14 14.30 12.81
C ARG A 58 -7.49 14.98 12.61
N GLY A 59 -8.41 14.38 11.87
CA GLY A 59 -9.77 14.87 11.70
C GLY A 59 -10.51 14.97 13.03
N GLN A 60 -10.39 13.94 13.88
CA GLN A 60 -10.96 13.96 15.23
C GLN A 60 -10.31 15.03 16.12
N ALA A 61 -8.99 15.19 16.04
CA ALA A 61 -8.29 16.23 16.80
C ALA A 61 -8.75 17.63 16.39
N LEU A 62 -8.93 17.89 15.09
CA LEU A 62 -9.45 19.15 14.56
C LEU A 62 -10.89 19.40 15.00
N ALA A 63 -11.75 18.39 14.95
CA ALA A 63 -13.14 18.49 15.43
C ALA A 63 -13.17 18.90 16.92
N ARG A 64 -12.37 18.24 17.77
CA ARG A 64 -12.27 18.58 19.20
C ARG A 64 -11.74 19.98 19.47
N VAL A 65 -10.87 20.52 18.61
CA VAL A 65 -10.38 21.90 18.73
C VAL A 65 -11.46 22.89 18.28
N LYS A 66 -12.18 22.58 17.19
CA LYS A 66 -13.26 23.42 16.67
C LYS A 66 -14.42 23.54 17.65
N ASP A 67 -14.84 22.44 18.28
CA ASP A 67 -15.90 22.45 19.30
C ASP A 67 -15.52 23.28 20.52
N ARG A 68 -14.26 23.20 20.98
CA ARG A 68 -13.76 24.02 22.09
C ARG A 68 -13.73 25.51 21.76
N LYS A 69 -13.47 25.86 20.49
CA LYS A 69 -13.42 27.26 20.05
C LYS A 69 -14.83 27.84 19.85
N GLY A 70 -15.74 27.08 19.24
CA GLY A 70 -17.14 27.50 19.04
C GLY A 70 -17.96 27.64 20.34
N GLY A 71 -17.60 26.93 21.41
CA GLY A 71 -18.20 27.10 22.73
C GLY A 71 -17.66 28.29 23.55
N GLY A 72 -16.47 28.81 23.20
CA GLY A 72 -15.87 29.97 23.87
C GLY A 72 -16.44 31.32 23.40
N ASP A 73 -17.01 31.36 22.19
CA ASP A 73 -17.54 32.58 21.57
C ASP A 73 -19.02 32.84 21.94
N ALA A 74 -19.66 31.95 22.70
CA ALA A 74 -21.06 32.07 23.14
C ALA A 74 -21.25 32.75 24.52
N HIS A 75 -20.15 33.20 25.15
CA HIS A 75 -20.19 34.01 26.37
C HIS A 75 -19.32 35.27 26.19
N GLY A 76 -19.91 36.29 25.58
CA GLY A 76 -19.36 37.65 25.47
C GLY A 76 -20.49 38.65 25.31
#